data_AF-A0AAW1MLV2-F1
#
_entry.id   AF-A0AAW1MLV2-F1
#
_cell.length_a   1.000
_cell.length_b   1.000
_cell.length_c   1.000
_cell.angle_alpha   90.00
_cell.angle_beta   90.00
_cell.angle_gamma   90.00
#
_symmetry.space_group_name_H-M   'P 1'
#
loop_
_entity.id
_entity.type
_entity.pdbx_description
1 polymer ?
#
loop_
_entity_poly.entity_id
_entity_poly.type
_entity_poly.pdbx_seq_one_letter_code
_entity_poly.pdbx_strand_id
1 'polypeptide(L)'
;MAIGKKYNALIVDDDIVVRNVHKKYLSKNGFEIQMAENGIQALEFFHAGNQFDLVIMDLEMPLMDGIQATKEIRRLGVRSLIIGMSSCTIESKIEEFMSAGLDDFYATPMNMAKIAAIVRRLG
;
A
#
# COMPACT_ATOMS: atom_id res chain seq x y z
N MET A 1 6.53 8.80 29.47
CA MET A 1 6.68 7.93 28.30
C MET A 1 5.76 8.46 27.22
N ALA A 2 6.29 9.04 26.14
CA ALA A 2 5.46 9.46 25.02
C ALA A 2 4.98 8.20 24.31
N ILE A 3 3.67 7.94 24.37
CA ILE A 3 3.00 7.02 23.48
C ILE A 3 3.15 7.60 22.08
N GLY A 4 4.15 7.13 21.33
CA GLY A 4 4.36 7.52 19.95
C GLY A 4 3.11 7.24 19.12
N LYS A 5 2.78 8.11 18.17
CA LYS A 5 1.64 7.94 17.27
C LYS A 5 1.71 6.55 16.63
N LYS A 6 0.65 5.76 16.80
CA LYS A 6 0.53 4.44 16.17
C LYS A 6 -0.03 4.65 14.77
N TYR A 7 0.68 4.17 13.76
CA TYR A 7 0.26 4.28 12.37
C TYR A 7 -0.46 2.99 11.93
N ASN A 8 -1.48 3.14 11.09
CA ASN A 8 -2.20 2.03 10.49
C ASN A 8 -1.77 1.86 9.03
N ALA A 9 -1.45 0.64 8.62
CA ALA A 9 -1.13 0.32 7.24
C ALA A 9 -2.02 -0.79 6.67
N LEU A 10 -2.28 -0.69 5.38
CA LEU A 10 -2.85 -1.76 4.57
C LEU A 10 -1.78 -2.24 3.58
N ILE A 11 -1.56 -3.55 3.50
CA ILE A 11 -0.70 -4.17 2.50
C ILE A 11 -1.59 -4.98 1.56
N VAL A 12 -1.54 -4.67 0.27
CA VAL A 12 -2.35 -5.29 -0.77
C VAL A 12 -1.42 -5.89 -1.82
N ASP A 13 -1.36 -7.20 -1.87
CA ASP A 13 -0.48 -7.98 -2.75
C ASP A 13 -1.03 -9.41 -2.76
N ASP A 14 -1.02 -10.13 -3.88
CA ASP A 14 -1.55 -11.49 -3.94
C ASP A 14 -0.54 -12.55 -3.42
N ASP A 15 0.75 -12.22 -3.40
CA ASP A 15 1.81 -13.05 -2.83
C ASP A 15 1.93 -12.89 -1.30
N ILE A 16 1.59 -13.97 -0.58
CA ILE A 16 1.67 -14.04 0.88
C ILE A 16 3.08 -13.82 1.43
N VAL A 17 4.12 -14.18 0.68
CA VAL A 17 5.53 -13.97 1.07
C VAL A 17 5.84 -12.48 1.05
N VAL A 18 5.44 -11.77 -0.02
CA VAL A 18 5.62 -10.32 -0.14
C VAL A 18 4.86 -9.60 0.97
N ARG A 19 3.58 -9.93 1.20
CA ARG A 19 2.78 -9.37 2.31
C ARG A 19 3.48 -9.53 3.65
N ASN A 20 4.01 -10.72 3.95
CA ASN A 20 4.68 -10.98 5.22
C ASN A 20 6.02 -10.24 5.37
N VAL A 21 6.77 -10.06 4.28
CA VAL A 21 8.00 -9.27 4.28
C VAL A 21 7.71 -7.81 4.64
N HIS A 22 6.74 -7.17 3.97
CA HIS A 22 6.37 -5.79 4.26
C HIS A 22 5.73 -5.64 5.64
N LYS A 23 4.90 -6.59 6.08
CA LYS A 23 4.36 -6.63 7.45
C LYS A 23 5.49 -6.62 8.46
N LYS A 24 6.50 -7.49 8.31
CA LYS A 24 7.66 -7.54 9.20
C LYS A 24 8.41 -6.20 9.25
N TYR A 25 8.55 -5.50 8.13
CA TYR A 25 9.24 -4.22 8.08
C TYR A 25 8.41 -3.09 8.71
N LEU A 26 7.12 -3.00 8.41
CA LEU A 26 6.23 -2.00 8.98
C LEU A 26 5.99 -2.21 10.48
N SER A 27 5.84 -3.45 10.95
CA SER A 27 5.69 -3.74 12.39
C SER A 27 6.89 -3.28 13.21
N LYS A 28 8.11 -3.42 12.67
CA LYS A 28 9.33 -2.88 13.31
C LYS A 28 9.34 -1.34 13.43
N ASN A 29 8.52 -0.67 12.62
CA ASN A 29 8.34 0.79 12.65
C ASN A 29 7.05 1.20 13.38
N GLY A 30 6.44 0.30 14.16
CA GLY A 30 5.31 0.63 15.05
C GLY A 30 3.94 0.65 14.39
N PHE A 31 3.79 0.08 13.19
CA PHE A 31 2.50 0.03 12.50
C PHE A 31 1.60 -1.12 12.99
N GLU A 32 0.30 -0.85 13.09
CA GLU A 32 -0.73 -1.88 12.97
C GLU A 32 -1.02 -2.14 11.49
N ILE A 33 -1.11 -3.41 11.12
CA ILE A 33 -1.17 -3.81 9.71
C ILE A 33 -2.40 -4.67 9.46
N GLN A 34 -3.17 -4.31 8.45
CA GLN A 34 -4.13 -5.17 7.77
C GLN A 34 -3.52 -5.65 6.44
N MET A 35 -3.96 -6.81 5.96
CA MET A 35 -3.47 -7.40 4.72
C MET A 35 -4.66 -7.81 3.85
N ALA A 36 -4.56 -7.55 2.55
CA ALA A 36 -5.52 -7.92 1.52
C ALA A 36 -4.81 -8.63 0.37
N GLU A 37 -5.49 -9.56 -0.28
CA GLU A 37 -4.90 -10.38 -1.35
C GLU A 37 -5.22 -9.87 -2.76
N ASN A 38 -6.05 -8.83 -2.87
CA ASN A 38 -6.44 -8.19 -4.12
C ASN A 38 -7.14 -6.84 -3.84
N GLY A 39 -7.41 -6.09 -4.91
CA GLY A 39 -8.09 -4.79 -4.83
C GLY A 39 -9.50 -4.82 -4.23
N ILE A 40 -10.26 -5.92 -4.39
CA ILE A 40 -11.62 -6.04 -3.85
C ILE A 40 -11.58 -6.09 -2.32
N GLN A 41 -10.74 -6.98 -1.76
CA GLN A 41 -10.57 -7.06 -0.30
C GLN A 41 -10.02 -5.74 0.28
N ALA A 42 -9.15 -5.05 -0.46
CA ALA A 42 -8.68 -3.73 -0.04
C ALA A 42 -9.84 -2.73 0.08
N LEU A 43 -10.75 -2.69 -0.91
CA LEU A 43 -11.93 -1.83 -0.88
C LEU A 43 -12.91 -2.20 0.24
N GLU A 44 -13.08 -3.49 0.55
CA GLU A 44 -13.92 -3.94 1.66
C GLU A 44 -13.49 -3.30 3.00
N PHE A 45 -12.19 -3.17 3.25
CA PHE A 45 -11.70 -2.48 4.45
C PHE A 45 -12.12 -1.00 4.48
N PHE A 46 -11.99 -0.28 3.37
CA PHE A 46 -12.41 1.13 3.31
C PHE A 46 -13.92 1.29 3.44
N HIS A 47 -14.70 0.39 2.82
CA HIS A 47 -16.16 0.37 2.95
C HIS A 47 -16.63 0.03 4.37
N ALA A 48 -15.87 -0.79 5.11
CA ALA A 48 -16.11 -1.06 6.53
C ALA A 48 -15.76 0.12 7.44
N GLY A 49 -15.22 1.22 6.90
CA GLY A 49 -14.86 2.42 7.65
C GLY A 49 -13.44 2.41 8.23
N ASN A 50 -12.60 1.45 7.85
CA ASN A 50 -11.21 1.42 8.29
C ASN A 50 -10.44 2.61 7.69
N GLN A 51 -9.51 3.15 8.47
CA GLN A 51 -8.64 4.24 8.05
C GLN A 51 -7.18 3.79 8.15
N PHE A 52 -6.40 4.13 7.13
CA PHE A 52 -4.98 3.82 7.06
C PHE A 52 -4.18 5.09 6.84
N ASP A 53 -3.01 5.18 7.44
CA ASP A 53 -2.04 6.22 7.14
C ASP A 53 -1.25 5.88 5.87
N LEU A 54 -1.02 4.58 5.64
CA LEU A 54 -0.24 4.04 4.52
C LEU A 54 -0.95 2.86 3.86
N VAL A 55 -0.96 2.83 2.54
CA VAL A 55 -1.31 1.67 1.73
C VAL A 55 -0.09 1.29 0.90
N ILE A 56 0.34 0.04 1.00
CA ILE A 56 1.29 -0.57 0.06
C ILE A 56 0.45 -1.37 -0.92
N MET A 57 0.47 -1.00 -2.20
CA MET A 57 -0.40 -1.54 -3.24
C MET A 57 0.44 -2.18 -4.35
N ASP A 58 0.35 -3.50 -4.52
CA ASP A 58 0.88 -4.15 -5.70
C ASP A 58 0.05 -3.84 -6.96
N LEU A 59 0.69 -3.82 -8.11
CA LEU A 59 0.05 -3.59 -9.39
C LEU A 59 -0.68 -4.84 -9.90
N GLU A 60 -0.07 -6.01 -9.81
CA GLU A 60 -0.39 -7.20 -10.59
C GLU A 60 -1.12 -8.23 -9.73
N MET A 61 -2.40 -7.98 -9.46
CA MET A 61 -3.23 -8.85 -8.64
C MET A 61 -4.44 -9.42 -9.41
N PRO A 62 -4.96 -10.60 -9.05
CA PRO A 62 -6.17 -11.15 -9.64
C PRO A 62 -7.42 -10.35 -9.23
N LEU A 63 -8.51 -10.51 -10.01
CA LEU A 63 -9.84 -9.94 -9.81
C LEU A 63 -9.93 -8.40 -9.95
N MET A 64 -9.08 -7.67 -9.25
CA MET A 64 -8.94 -6.22 -9.36
C MET A 64 -7.47 -5.85 -9.15
N ASP A 65 -6.90 -5.22 -10.17
CA ASP A 65 -5.50 -4.81 -10.15
C ASP A 65 -5.26 -3.55 -9.30
N GLY A 66 -3.99 -3.21 -9.08
CA GLY A 66 -3.61 -2.06 -8.26
C GLY A 66 -4.08 -0.72 -8.82
N ILE A 67 -4.17 -0.58 -10.15
CA ILE A 67 -4.62 0.64 -10.83
C ILE A 67 -6.10 0.87 -10.53
N GLN A 68 -6.93 -0.15 -10.75
CA GLN A 68 -8.36 -0.12 -10.49
C GLN A 68 -8.63 0.13 -9.01
N ALA A 69 -7.96 -0.61 -8.12
CA ALA A 69 -8.10 -0.45 -6.68
C ALA A 69 -7.74 0.96 -6.22
N THR A 70 -6.62 1.52 -6.70
CA THR A 70 -6.19 2.88 -6.35
C THR A 70 -7.20 3.92 -6.82
N LYS A 71 -7.71 3.81 -8.06
CA LYS A 71 -8.74 4.70 -8.59
C LYS A 71 -10.01 4.67 -7.73
N GLU A 72 -10.46 3.49 -7.30
CA GLU A 72 -11.63 3.35 -6.43
C GLU A 72 -11.39 3.91 -5.03
N ILE A 73 -10.25 3.59 -4.40
CA ILE A 73 -9.89 4.12 -3.08
C ILE A 73 -9.86 5.66 -3.10
N ARG A 74 -9.28 6.27 -4.13
CA ARG A 74 -9.29 7.73 -4.30
C ARG A 74 -10.69 8.30 -4.53
N ARG A 75 -11.58 7.60 -5.26
CA ARG A 75 -12.99 7.99 -5.42
C ARG A 75 -13.76 8.03 -4.10
N LEU A 76 -13.38 7.19 -3.12
CA LEU A 76 -13.95 7.24 -1.77
C LEU A 76 -13.47 8.47 -0.95
N GLY A 77 -12.62 9.33 -1.53
CA GLY A 77 -12.07 10.51 -0.85
C GLY A 77 -10.92 10.19 0.10
N VAL A 78 -10.36 8.98 0.03
CA VAL A 78 -9.25 8.53 0.88
C VAL A 78 -7.97 9.29 0.55
N ARG A 79 -7.37 9.86 1.60
CA ARG A 79 -6.13 10.66 1.53
C ARG A 79 -4.91 9.97 2.14
N SER A 80 -5.01 8.69 2.43
CA SER A 80 -3.87 7.86 2.86
C SER A 80 -2.71 7.99 1.88
N LEU A 81 -1.48 7.86 2.36
CA LEU A 81 -0.32 7.70 1.49
C LEU A 81 -0.44 6.35 0.77
N ILE A 82 -0.51 6.31 -0.55
CA ILE A 82 -0.58 5.07 -1.34
C ILE A 82 0.72 4.92 -2.12
N ILE A 83 1.49 3.91 -1.76
CA ILE A 83 2.76 3.57 -2.39
C ILE A 83 2.55 2.34 -3.27
N GLY A 84 2.71 2.52 -4.57
CA GLY A 84 2.62 1.43 -5.53
C GLY A 84 3.89 0.58 -5.55
N MET A 85 3.72 -0.69 -5.86
CA MET A 85 4.82 -1.58 -6.19
C MET A 85 4.51 -2.43 -7.41
N SER A 86 5.53 -2.86 -8.12
CA SER A 86 5.39 -3.90 -9.14
C SER A 86 6.73 -4.53 -9.50
N SER A 87 6.68 -5.71 -10.11
CA SER A 87 7.79 -6.31 -10.85
C SER A 87 7.84 -5.83 -12.32
N CYS A 88 6.74 -5.24 -12.80
CA CYS A 88 6.58 -4.70 -14.14
C CYS A 88 7.59 -3.58 -14.42
N THR A 89 8.21 -3.62 -15.60
CA THR A 89 9.16 -2.61 -16.10
C THR A 89 8.59 -1.80 -17.27
N ILE A 90 7.33 -2.03 -17.64
CA ILE A 90 6.67 -1.33 -18.73
C ILE A 90 6.29 0.06 -18.26
N GLU A 91 7.00 1.06 -18.78
CA GLU A 91 6.88 2.47 -18.39
C GLU A 91 5.44 2.98 -18.47
N SER A 92 4.73 2.71 -19.57
CA SER A 92 3.34 3.17 -19.75
C SER A 92 2.39 2.63 -18.67
N LYS A 93 2.64 1.42 -18.14
CA LYS A 93 1.82 0.83 -17.10
C LYS A 93 2.14 1.43 -15.73
N ILE A 94 3.40 1.76 -15.48
CA ILE A 94 3.83 2.51 -14.29
C ILE A 94 3.25 3.92 -14.32
N GLU A 95 3.27 4.61 -15.47
CA GLU A 95 2.66 5.92 -15.66
C GLU A 95 1.15 5.90 -15.42
N GLU A 96 0.44 4.88 -15.92
CA GLU A 96 -0.98 4.71 -15.63
C GLU A 96 -1.22 4.51 -14.14
N PHE A 97 -0.37 3.71 -13.48
CA PHE A 97 -0.50 3.47 -12.05
C PHE A 97 -0.23 4.71 -11.21
N MET A 98 0.79 5.49 -11.54
CA MET A 98 1.02 6.80 -10.93
C MET A 98 -0.19 7.73 -11.15
N SER A 99 -0.72 7.77 -12.37
CA SER A 99 -1.89 8.59 -12.74
C SER A 99 -3.18 8.14 -12.04
N ALA A 100 -3.25 6.91 -11.53
CA ALA A 100 -4.37 6.43 -10.71
C ALA A 100 -4.47 7.17 -9.35
N GLY A 101 -3.40 7.86 -8.94
CA GLY A 101 -3.35 8.63 -7.70
C GLY A 101 -2.43 8.03 -6.64
N LEU A 102 -1.36 7.34 -7.04
CA LEU A 102 -0.28 6.97 -6.14
C LEU A 102 0.51 8.20 -5.69
N ASP A 103 1.10 8.11 -4.51
CA ASP A 103 2.03 9.12 -3.98
C ASP A 103 3.50 8.80 -4.32
N ASP A 104 3.82 7.52 -4.59
CA ASP A 104 5.14 7.06 -5.03
C ASP A 104 5.06 5.64 -5.58
N PHE A 105 6.14 5.17 -6.20
CA PHE A 105 6.24 3.83 -6.78
C PHE A 105 7.64 3.21 -6.58
N TYR A 106 7.68 1.90 -6.29
CA TYR A 106 8.93 1.15 -6.11
C TYR A 106 8.89 -0.25 -6.72
N ALA A 107 10.03 -0.77 -7.14
CA ALA A 107 10.14 -2.20 -7.49
C ALA A 107 9.83 -3.11 -6.27
N THR A 108 9.11 -4.20 -6.53
CA THR A 108 8.73 -5.21 -5.52
C THR A 108 9.83 -6.27 -5.31
N PRO A 109 10.01 -6.81 -4.09
CA PRO A 109 9.54 -6.25 -2.82
C PRO A 109 10.41 -5.08 -2.36
N MET A 110 9.80 -4.05 -1.77
CA MET A 110 10.55 -3.00 -1.08
C MET A 110 11.40 -3.55 0.07
N ASN A 111 12.66 -3.11 0.15
CA ASN A 111 13.53 -3.40 1.28
C ASN A 111 13.23 -2.49 2.49
N MET A 112 13.81 -2.83 3.64
CA MET A 112 13.61 -2.10 4.89
C MET A 112 14.04 -0.61 4.80
N ALA A 113 15.05 -0.28 4.00
CA ALA A 113 15.50 1.10 3.84
C ALA A 113 14.48 1.97 3.10
N LYS A 114 13.86 1.44 2.04
CA LYS A 114 12.75 2.09 1.32
C LYS A 114 11.55 2.30 2.23
N ILE A 115 11.13 1.26 2.96
CA ILE A 115 10.04 1.36 3.95
C ILE A 115 10.34 2.44 4.99
N ALA A 116 11.55 2.45 5.58
CA ALA A 116 11.93 3.46 6.57
C ALA A 116 11.89 4.89 5.98
N ALA A 117 12.24 5.08 4.71
CA ALA A 117 12.16 6.37 4.04
C ALA A 117 10.69 6.84 3.86
N ILE A 118 9.78 5.91 3.50
CA ILE A 118 8.34 6.19 3.39
C ILE A 118 7.76 6.56 4.75
N VAL A 119 8.08 5.80 5.80
CA VAL A 119 7.55 6.05 7.16
C VAL A 119 7.90 7.46 7.65
N ARG A 120 9.10 7.96 7.35
CA ARG A 120 9.52 9.33 7.68
C ARG A 120 8.67 10.43 7.02
N ARG A 121 7.89 10.12 5.98
CA ARG A 121 6.98 11.08 5.34
C ARG A 121 5.68 11.30 6.12
N LEU A 122 5.33 10.38 7.04
CA LEU A 122 4.07 10.44 7.79
C LEU A 122 4.16 11.32 9.06
N GLY A 123 5.37 11.76 9.43
CA GLY A 123 5.65 12.60 10.60
C GLY A 123 7.14 12.64 10.93
#